data_AF-A0A533WPT3-F1
#
_entry.id   AF-A0A533WPT3-F1
#
_cell.length_a   1.000
_cell.length_b   1.000
_cell.length_c   1.000
_cell.angle_alpha   90.00
_cell.angle_beta   90.00
_cell.angle_gamma   90.00
#
_symmetry.space_group_name_H-M   'P 1'
#
loop_
_entity.id
_entity.type
_entity.pdbx_description
1 polymer ?
#
loop_
_entity_poly.entity_id
_entity_poly.type
_entity_poly.pdbx_seq_one_letter_code
_entity_poly.pdbx_strand_id
1 'polypeptide(L)'
;VEKSYYIAPDTKTVDKAYSLFVNVLRNTGKIGIGKVVLREKEHLVALRAYQRGLVMHQLHYQDEIKPLDEIKEITSNAAAKLKIDEQEIELGKMLVDNLTSKDLDLGQYSDAYAAQLRELINEKARGKVHIIKEEAEEPESTKDLLEALKASVKHSKQKRG
;
A
#
# COMPACT_ATOMS: atom_id res chain seq x y z
N VAL A 1 -1.76 2.34 9.91
CA VAL A 1 -1.03 3.62 9.82
C VAL A 1 -1.72 4.41 8.74
N GLU A 2 -2.34 5.53 9.10
CA GLU A 2 -3.16 6.30 8.16
C GLU A 2 -2.28 7.23 7.31
N LYS A 3 -1.36 7.96 7.96
CA LYS A 3 -0.52 8.99 7.35
C LYS A 3 0.86 9.01 7.98
N SER A 4 1.86 9.41 7.21
CA SER A 4 3.24 9.56 7.66
C SER A 4 3.74 10.98 7.39
N TYR A 5 4.39 11.58 8.38
CA TYR A 5 4.93 12.93 8.31
C TYR A 5 6.40 12.94 8.70
N TYR A 6 7.21 13.72 7.98
CA TYR A 6 8.55 14.06 8.44
C TYR A 6 8.46 15.19 9.46
N ILE A 7 9.15 15.03 10.59
CA ILE A 7 9.14 16.01 11.67
C ILE A 7 10.47 16.74 11.70
N ALA A 8 10.41 18.05 11.58
CA ALA A 8 11.54 18.95 11.74
C ALA A 8 11.32 19.86 12.95
N PRO A 9 12.39 20.35 13.60
CA PRO A 9 12.26 21.38 14.63
C PRO A 9 11.76 22.69 13.99
N ASP A 10 11.02 23.48 14.76
CA ASP A 10 10.50 24.81 14.34
C ASP A 10 11.61 25.89 14.30
N THR A 11 12.83 25.53 14.67
CA THR A 11 13.98 26.43 14.64
C THR A 11 14.64 26.43 13.27
N LYS A 12 15.16 27.60 12.85
CA LYS A 12 15.93 27.74 11.58
C LYS A 12 17.19 26.87 11.53
N THR A 13 17.70 26.45 12.68
CA THR A 13 18.85 25.56 12.84
C THR A 13 18.42 24.29 13.57
N VAL A 14 19.03 23.15 13.23
CA VAL A 14 18.78 21.90 13.94
C VAL A 14 19.23 22.06 15.40
N ASP A 15 18.28 21.87 16.33
CA ASP A 15 18.56 21.96 17.76
C ASP A 15 19.24 20.68 18.30
N LYS A 16 20.10 20.86 19.30
CA LYS A 16 20.79 19.80 20.04
C LYS A 16 19.77 18.84 20.68
N ALA A 17 18.65 19.34 21.19
CA ALA A 17 17.61 18.51 21.80
C ALA A 17 16.97 17.54 20.78
N TYR A 18 16.60 18.05 19.60
CA TYR A 18 16.07 17.23 18.50
C TYR A 18 17.07 16.15 18.09
N SER A 19 18.33 16.54 17.84
CA SER A 19 19.38 15.61 17.41
C SER A 19 19.65 14.54 18.46
N LEU A 20 19.68 14.92 19.75
CA LEU A 20 19.84 13.96 20.84
C LEU A 20 18.69 12.94 20.83
N PHE A 21 17.45 13.41 20.71
CA PHE A 21 16.28 12.53 20.72
C PHE A 21 16.25 11.56 19.54
N VAL A 22 16.59 12.01 18.33
CA VAL A 22 16.73 11.12 17.15
C VAL A 22 17.77 10.03 17.42
N ASN A 23 18.93 10.39 17.98
CA ASN A 23 19.99 9.42 18.29
C ASN A 23 19.59 8.46 19.41
N VAL A 24 18.88 8.93 20.44
CA VAL A 24 18.37 8.08 21.52
C VAL A 24 17.38 7.04 20.98
N LEU A 25 16.39 7.45 20.18
CA LEU A 25 15.44 6.52 19.58
C LEU A 25 16.13 5.53 18.63
N ARG A 26 17.11 5.99 17.83
CA ARG A 26 17.89 5.12 16.94
C ARG A 26 18.68 4.07 17.72
N ASN A 27 19.39 4.46 18.77
CA ASN A 27 20.26 3.56 19.53
C ASN A 27 19.50 2.60 20.42
N THR A 28 18.31 2.99 20.91
CA THR A 28 17.47 2.15 21.75
C THR A 28 16.55 1.22 20.95
N GLY A 29 16.35 1.50 19.65
CA GLY A 29 15.37 0.81 18.81
C GLY A 29 13.92 1.01 19.27
N LYS A 30 13.67 1.99 20.16
CA LYS A 30 12.35 2.28 20.69
C LYS A 30 11.62 3.29 19.80
N ILE A 31 10.30 3.29 19.92
CA ILE A 31 9.41 4.29 19.33
C ILE A 31 8.74 5.09 20.44
N GLY A 32 8.54 6.38 20.21
CA GLY A 32 7.74 7.21 21.09
C GLY A 32 6.26 7.08 20.72
N ILE A 33 5.39 6.89 21.70
CA ILE A 33 3.94 6.96 21.51
C ILE A 33 3.44 8.22 22.19
N GLY A 34 2.56 8.97 21.51
CA GLY A 34 2.01 10.19 22.05
C GLY A 34 0.76 10.62 21.32
N LYS A 35 0.26 11.80 21.72
CA LYS A 35 -0.88 12.47 21.12
C LYS A 35 -0.43 13.80 20.56
N VAL A 36 -0.94 14.15 19.39
CA VAL A 36 -0.69 15.44 18.74
C VAL A 36 -1.99 16.00 18.22
N VAL A 37 -2.17 17.31 18.29
CA VAL A 37 -3.30 17.99 17.67
C VAL A 37 -2.87 18.45 16.28
N LEU A 38 -3.51 17.93 15.23
CA LEU A 38 -3.34 18.40 13.86
C LEU A 38 -4.60 19.14 13.46
N ARG A 39 -4.45 20.45 13.19
CA ARG A 39 -5.56 21.38 12.97
C ARG A 39 -6.47 21.42 14.21
N GLU A 40 -7.58 20.68 14.17
CA GLU A 40 -8.64 20.71 15.19
C GLU A 40 -8.88 19.34 15.85
N LYS A 41 -8.11 18.30 15.46
CA LYS A 41 -8.31 16.94 15.96
C LYS A 41 -7.06 16.40 16.64
N GLU A 42 -7.25 15.74 17.78
CA GLU A 42 -6.22 14.98 18.46
C GLU A 42 -6.03 13.63 17.77
N HIS A 43 -4.78 13.25 17.54
CA HIS A 43 -4.40 12.01 16.89
C HIS A 43 -3.39 11.24 17.75
N LEU A 44 -3.60 9.92 17.86
CA LEU A 44 -2.60 9.01 18.41
C LEU A 44 -1.49 8.81 17.38
N VAL A 45 -0.23 8.98 17.80
CA VAL A 45 0.91 8.92 16.89
C VAL A 45 2.05 8.07 17.44
N ALA A 46 2.76 7.43 16.52
CA ALA A 46 4.05 6.78 16.78
C ALA A 46 5.16 7.59 16.12
N LEU A 47 6.18 7.94 16.89
CA LEU A 47 7.35 8.68 16.46
C LEU A 47 8.56 7.77 16.47
N ARG A 48 9.25 7.68 15.34
CA ARG A 48 10.44 6.84 15.19
C ARG A 48 11.59 7.60 14.53
N ALA A 49 12.81 7.22 14.88
CA ALA A 49 13.99 7.64 14.12
C ALA A 49 13.98 7.00 12.74
N TYR A 50 14.17 7.81 11.71
CA TYR A 50 14.29 7.35 10.33
C TYR A 50 15.35 8.17 9.60
N GLN A 51 16.34 7.49 9.03
CA GLN A 51 17.52 8.12 8.43
C GLN A 51 18.10 9.20 9.36
N ARG A 52 18.09 10.48 8.95
CA ARG A 52 18.68 11.62 9.68
C ARG A 52 17.68 12.38 10.56
N GLY A 53 16.42 11.96 10.63
CA GLY A 53 15.38 12.69 11.34
C GLY A 53 14.34 11.78 11.99
N LEU A 54 13.15 12.33 12.18
CA LEU A 54 12.00 11.66 12.78
C LEU A 54 10.88 11.52 11.74
N VAL A 55 10.24 10.36 11.78
CA VAL A 55 8.98 10.11 11.08
C VAL A 55 7.90 9.86 12.12
N MET A 56 6.80 10.60 11.98
CA MET A 56 5.59 10.44 12.76
C MET A 56 4.54 9.70 11.94
N HIS A 57 4.02 8.62 12.49
CA HIS A 57 2.94 7.82 11.92
C HIS A 57 1.66 8.08 12.70
N GLN A 58 0.60 8.47 12.00
CA GLN A 58 -0.74 8.51 12.57
C GLN A 58 -1.27 7.08 12.72
N LEU A 59 -1.66 6.75 13.96
CA LEU A 59 -2.22 5.46 14.33
C LEU A 59 -3.74 5.53 14.35
N HIS A 60 -4.37 4.38 14.11
CA HIS A 60 -5.78 4.20 14.39
C HIS A 60 -5.96 3.84 15.85
N TYR A 61 -7.05 4.32 16.45
CA TYR A 61 -7.53 3.81 17.72
C TYR A 61 -8.10 2.39 17.55
N GLN A 62 -8.22 1.68 18.66
CA GLN A 62 -8.67 0.28 18.63
C GLN A 62 -10.10 0.13 18.08
N ASP A 63 -10.97 1.08 18.39
CA ASP A 63 -12.36 1.16 17.93
C ASP A 63 -12.50 1.54 16.44
N GLU A 64 -11.45 2.09 15.83
CA GLU A 64 -11.41 2.38 14.39
C GLU A 64 -10.97 1.17 13.55
N ILE A 65 -10.45 0.12 14.19
CA ILE A 65 -9.98 -1.09 13.52
C ILE A 65 -10.97 -2.20 13.77
N LYS A 66 -11.51 -2.78 12.69
CA LYS A 66 -12.30 -4.00 12.79
C LYS A 66 -11.38 -5.18 13.16
N PRO A 67 -11.64 -5.89 14.28
CA PRO A 67 -10.85 -7.06 14.65
C PRO A 67 -10.93 -8.15 13.57
N LEU A 68 -9.81 -8.84 13.33
CA LEU A 68 -9.74 -9.91 12.33
C LEU A 68 -10.77 -11.01 12.62
N ASP A 69 -10.96 -11.32 13.91
CA ASP A 69 -11.89 -12.36 14.39
C ASP A 69 -13.35 -12.08 14.01
N GLU A 70 -13.71 -10.82 13.80
CA GLU A 70 -15.05 -10.39 13.39
C GLU A 70 -15.27 -10.41 11.87
N ILE A 71 -14.24 -10.74 11.09
CA ILE A 71 -14.32 -10.86 9.63
C ILE A 71 -14.68 -12.31 9.28
N LYS A 72 -15.98 -12.57 9.15
CA LYS A 72 -16.55 -13.91 8.94
C LYS A 72 -15.94 -14.65 7.75
N GLU A 73 -15.59 -13.93 6.68
CA GLU A 73 -14.98 -14.49 5.48
C GLU A 73 -13.63 -15.15 5.79
N ILE A 74 -12.87 -14.57 6.72
CA ILE A 74 -11.55 -15.05 7.13
C ILE A 74 -11.66 -16.07 8.27
N THR A 75 -12.57 -15.84 9.22
CA THR A 75 -12.68 -16.65 10.46
C THR A 75 -13.68 -17.78 10.37
N SER A 76 -14.42 -17.89 9.25
CA SER A 76 -15.28 -19.04 9.01
C SER A 76 -14.47 -20.34 9.10
N ASN A 77 -15.06 -21.35 9.74
CA ASN A 77 -14.51 -22.72 9.79
C ASN A 77 -14.26 -23.33 8.39
N ALA A 78 -14.72 -22.69 7.32
CA ALA A 78 -14.43 -23.08 5.94
C ALA A 78 -13.01 -22.66 5.52
N ALA A 79 -12.55 -21.45 5.85
CA ALA A 79 -11.20 -20.97 5.53
C ALA A 79 -10.12 -21.75 6.28
N ALA A 80 -10.35 -22.07 7.56
CA ALA A 80 -9.42 -22.87 8.38
C ALA A 80 -9.32 -24.36 7.97
N LYS A 81 -10.22 -24.85 7.11
CA LYS A 81 -10.24 -26.24 6.63
C LYS A 81 -9.64 -26.44 5.24
N LEU A 82 -9.27 -25.36 4.55
CA LEU A 82 -8.58 -25.45 3.27
C LEU A 82 -7.15 -25.89 3.51
N LYS A 83 -6.88 -27.18 3.31
CA LYS A 83 -5.51 -27.69 3.20
C LYS A 83 -4.96 -27.24 1.84
N ILE A 84 -4.06 -26.27 1.86
CA ILE A 84 -3.30 -25.86 0.69
C ILE A 84 -2.17 -26.88 0.51
N ASP A 85 -2.03 -27.43 -0.70
CA ASP A 85 -0.97 -28.39 -0.98
C ASP A 85 0.40 -27.71 -1.14
N GLU A 86 1.48 -28.42 -0.81
CA GLU A 86 2.84 -27.88 -0.93
C GLU A 86 3.19 -27.55 -2.39
N GLN A 87 2.69 -28.31 -3.37
CA GLN A 87 2.93 -28.04 -4.79
C GLN A 87 2.23 -26.74 -5.24
N GLU A 88 1.06 -26.43 -4.70
CA GLU A 88 0.35 -25.18 -4.98
C GLU A 88 1.12 -23.97 -4.43
N ILE A 89 1.70 -24.10 -3.23
CA ILE A 89 2.56 -23.08 -2.64
C ILE A 89 3.82 -22.86 -3.48
N GLU A 90 4.47 -23.94 -3.93
CA GLU A 90 5.68 -23.86 -4.75
C GLU A 90 5.41 -23.19 -6.10
N LEU A 91 4.31 -23.57 -6.76
CA LEU A 91 3.87 -22.92 -8.01
C LEU A 91 3.57 -21.43 -7.80
N GLY A 92 2.90 -21.08 -6.69
CA GLY A 92 2.61 -19.70 -6.31
C GLY A 92 3.89 -18.87 -6.11
N LYS A 93 4.89 -19.43 -5.41
CA LYS A 93 6.21 -18.78 -5.22
C LYS A 93 6.90 -18.50 -6.55
N MET A 94 6.96 -19.48 -7.45
CA MET A 94 7.56 -19.31 -8.77
C MET A 94 6.88 -18.19 -9.57
N LEU A 95 5.56 -18.05 -9.46
CA LEU A 95 4.83 -16.99 -10.16
C LEU A 95 5.16 -15.61 -9.59
N VAL A 96 5.17 -15.47 -8.26
CA VAL A 96 5.58 -14.23 -7.58
C VAL A 96 7.00 -13.85 -7.97
N ASP A 97 7.94 -14.80 -7.97
CA ASP A 97 9.34 -14.54 -8.36
C ASP A 97 9.47 -14.09 -9.82
N ASN A 98 8.64 -14.63 -10.72
CA ASN A 98 8.64 -14.24 -12.13
C ASN A 98 8.03 -12.86 -12.38
N LEU A 99 7.05 -12.45 -11.57
CA LEU A 99 6.37 -11.15 -11.68
C LEU A 99 7.04 -10.05 -10.84
N THR A 100 7.94 -10.42 -9.93
CA THR A 100 8.66 -9.47 -9.09
C THR A 100 9.70 -8.72 -9.92
N SER A 101 9.53 -7.41 -10.04
CA SER A 101 10.56 -6.50 -10.55
C SER A 101 11.70 -6.36 -9.54
N LYS A 102 12.94 -6.27 -10.04
CA LYS A 102 14.13 -6.10 -9.17
C LYS A 102 14.12 -4.78 -8.39
N ASP A 103 13.57 -3.74 -9.01
CA ASP A 103 13.50 -2.40 -8.44
C ASP A 103 12.04 -1.93 -8.38
N LEU A 104 11.65 -1.35 -7.25
CA LEU A 104 10.35 -0.70 -7.09
C LEU A 104 10.44 0.74 -7.59
N ASP A 105 9.96 0.98 -8.79
CA ASP A 105 9.87 2.32 -9.37
C ASP A 105 8.49 2.92 -9.08
N LEU A 106 8.43 3.75 -8.03
CA LEU A 106 7.20 4.46 -7.65
C LEU A 106 6.73 5.44 -8.73
N GLY A 107 7.59 5.87 -9.66
CA GLY A 107 7.24 6.75 -10.77
C GLY A 107 6.30 6.12 -11.80
N GLN A 108 6.20 4.79 -11.82
CA GLN A 108 5.27 4.06 -12.69
C GLN A 108 3.83 4.12 -12.18
N TYR A 109 3.64 4.50 -10.92
CA TYR A 109 2.33 4.63 -10.31
C TYR A 109 1.91 6.11 -10.35
N SER A 110 0.96 6.42 -11.22
CA SER A 110 0.36 7.75 -11.29
C SER A 110 -1.12 7.70 -10.94
N ASP A 111 -1.65 8.81 -10.44
CA ASP A 111 -3.08 8.99 -10.23
C ASP A 111 -3.81 9.04 -11.59
N ALA A 112 -4.27 7.87 -12.04
CA ALA A 112 -4.98 7.71 -13.30
C ALA A 112 -6.25 8.56 -13.37
N TYR A 113 -6.94 8.73 -12.24
CA TYR A 113 -8.11 9.59 -12.15
C TYR A 113 -7.74 11.05 -12.41
N ALA A 114 -6.68 11.55 -11.76
CA ALA A 114 -6.21 12.91 -11.99
C ALA A 114 -5.68 13.13 -13.42
N ALA A 115 -5.16 12.09 -14.08
CA ALA A 115 -4.76 12.16 -15.48
C ALA A 115 -5.98 12.23 -16.41
N GLN A 116 -6.95 11.31 -16.25
CA GLN A 116 -8.19 11.28 -17.03
C GLN A 116 -9.02 12.56 -16.85
N LEU A 117 -9.08 13.10 -15.63
CA LEU A 117 -9.77 14.36 -15.36
C LEU A 117 -9.11 15.54 -16.08
N ARG A 118 -7.77 15.61 -16.10
CA ARG A 118 -7.06 16.64 -16.88
C ARG A 118 -7.33 16.51 -18.37
N GLU A 119 -7.40 15.29 -18.88
CA GLU A 119 -7.72 15.02 -20.28
C GLU A 119 -9.16 15.47 -20.61
N LEU A 120 -10.14 15.12 -19.77
CA LEU A 120 -11.52 15.59 -19.88
C LEU A 120 -11.63 17.12 -19.85
N ILE A 121 -10.90 17.78 -18.94
CA ILE A 121 -10.85 19.25 -18.89
C ILE A 121 -10.28 19.81 -20.19
N ASN A 122 -9.20 19.22 -20.71
CA ASN A 122 -8.58 19.66 -21.96
C ASN A 122 -9.47 19.43 -23.20
N GLU A 123 -10.17 18.31 -23.28
CA GLU A 123 -11.12 17.98 -24.36
C GLU A 123 -12.33 18.92 -24.31
N LYS A 124 -12.87 19.19 -23.11
CA LYS A 124 -13.95 20.16 -22.91
C LYS A 124 -13.52 21.59 -23.24
N ALA A 125 -12.30 21.98 -22.87
CA ALA A 125 -11.72 23.28 -23.24
C ALA A 125 -11.53 23.44 -24.75
N ARG A 126 -11.32 22.33 -25.48
CA ARG A 126 -11.29 22.27 -26.96
C ARG A 126 -12.66 22.11 -27.60
N GLY A 127 -13.76 22.17 -26.83
CA GLY A 127 -15.13 22.15 -27.33
C GLY A 127 -15.70 20.76 -27.67
N LYS A 128 -15.03 19.67 -27.28
CA LYS A 128 -15.55 18.31 -27.51
C LYS A 128 -16.47 17.86 -26.37
N VAL A 129 -17.62 17.29 -26.73
CA VAL A 129 -18.57 16.67 -25.79
C VAL A 129 -18.28 15.17 -25.72
N HIS A 130 -17.94 14.66 -24.54
CA HIS A 130 -17.75 13.22 -24.31
C HIS A 130 -19.07 12.57 -23.92
N ILE A 131 -19.49 11.58 -24.71
CA ILE A 131 -20.54 10.63 -24.36
C ILE A 131 -19.83 9.41 -23.79
N ILE A 132 -20.05 9.13 -22.51
CA ILE A 132 -19.48 7.94 -21.86
C ILE A 132 -20.12 6.73 -22.55
N LYS A 133 -19.30 5.94 -23.25
CA LYS A 133 -19.72 4.64 -23.75
C LYS A 133 -19.40 3.65 -22.64
N GLU A 134 -20.44 3.06 -22.07
CA GLU A 134 -20.32 2.02 -21.06
C GLU A 134 -19.74 0.79 -21.76
N GLU A 135 -18.47 0.49 -21.50
CA GLU A 135 -17.84 -0.74 -21.96
C GLU A 135 -18.31 -1.85 -21.01
N ALA A 136 -19.13 -2.76 -21.55
CA ALA A 136 -19.61 -3.90 -20.79
C ALA A 136 -18.42 -4.81 -20.49
N GLU A 137 -18.03 -4.90 -19.22
CA GLU A 137 -17.09 -5.91 -18.77
C GLU A 137 -17.74 -7.29 -18.94
N GLU A 138 -17.24 -8.08 -19.91
CA GLU A 138 -17.60 -9.48 -20.00
C GLU A 138 -17.01 -10.23 -18.80
N PRO A 139 -17.81 -10.99 -18.03
CA PRO A 139 -17.29 -11.76 -16.92
C PRO A 139 -16.40 -12.90 -17.44
N GLU A 140 -15.08 -12.76 -17.30
CA GLU A 140 -14.16 -13.87 -17.52
C GLU A 140 -14.50 -15.01 -16.53
N SER A 141 -14.93 -16.14 -17.08
CA SER A 141 -15.33 -17.30 -16.28
C SER A 141 -14.10 -17.91 -15.62
N THR A 142 -14.07 -17.87 -14.30
CA THR A 142 -13.10 -18.51 -13.39
C THR A 142 -13.23 -20.02 -13.40
N LYS A 143 -13.02 -20.66 -14.56
CA LYS A 143 -12.92 -22.12 -14.64
C LYS A 143 -11.45 -22.50 -14.69
N ASP A 144 -11.01 -22.96 -13.52
CA ASP A 144 -9.71 -23.54 -13.19
C ASP A 144 -8.52 -22.57 -13.08
N LEU A 145 -8.44 -21.95 -11.90
CA LEU A 145 -7.31 -21.12 -11.46
C LEU A 145 -5.96 -21.81 -11.66
N LEU A 146 -5.91 -23.15 -11.58
CA LEU A 146 -4.69 -23.93 -11.68
C LEU A 146 -4.20 -24.01 -13.14
N GLU A 147 -5.13 -24.07 -14.10
CA GLU A 147 -4.82 -23.94 -15.53
C GLU A 147 -4.41 -22.51 -15.89
N ALA A 148 -5.12 -21.51 -15.36
CA ALA A 148 -4.77 -20.10 -15.54
C ALA A 148 -3.36 -19.78 -15.00
N LEU A 149 -3.00 -20.30 -13.82
CA LEU A 149 -1.67 -20.16 -13.23
C LEU A 149 -0.60 -20.84 -14.08
N LYS A 150 -0.83 -22.08 -14.54
CA LYS A 150 0.10 -22.79 -15.43
C LYS A 150 0.28 -22.07 -16.77
N ALA A 151 -0.77 -21.48 -17.32
CA ALA A 151 -0.71 -20.69 -18.55
C ALA A 151 0.14 -19.42 -18.36
N SER A 152 -0.06 -18.70 -17.25
CA SER A 152 0.71 -17.49 -16.92
C SER A 152 2.22 -17.77 -16.78
N VAL A 153 2.60 -18.89 -16.13
CA VAL A 153 4.01 -19.31 -16.01
C VAL A 153 4.63 -19.71 -17.38
N LYS A 154 3.86 -20.32 -18.29
CA LYS A 154 4.35 -20.62 -19.64
C LYS A 154 4.56 -19.35 -20.47
N HIS A 155 3.64 -18.39 -20.36
CA HIS A 155 3.70 -17.14 -21.11
C HIS A 155 4.86 -16.23 -20.67
N SER A 156 5.19 -16.22 -19.36
CA SER A 156 6.33 -15.47 -18.83
C SER A 156 7.69 -16.05 -19.27
N LYS A 157 7.80 -17.37 -19.47
CA LYS A 157 9.01 -18.01 -20.03
C LYS A 157 9.21 -17.70 -21.52
N GLN A 158 8.15 -17.54 -22.31
CA GLN A 158 8.24 -17.23 -23.74
C GLN A 158 8.67 -15.78 -24.03
N LYS A 159 8.32 -14.81 -23.18
CA LYS A 159 8.77 -13.40 -23.32
C LYS A 159 10.25 -13.17 -22.99
N ARG A 160 10.96 -14.21 -22.50
CA ARG A 160 12.39 -14.18 -22.15
C ARG A 160 13.29 -14.91 -23.15
N GLY A 161 12.76 -15.41 -24.26
CA GLY A 161 13.53 -15.88 -25.42
C GLY A 161 13.49 -14.86 -26.54
#